data_AF-A0A4Y2MTF4-F1
#
_entry.id   AF-A0A4Y2MTF4-F1
#
_cell.length_a   1.000
_cell.length_b   1.000
_cell.length_c   1.000
_cell.angle_alpha   90.00
_cell.angle_beta   90.00
_cell.angle_gamma   90.00
#
_symmetry.space_group_name_H-M   'P 1'
#
loop_
_entity.id
_entity.type
_entity.pdbx_description
1 polymer ?
#
loop_
_entity_poly.entity_id
_entity_poly.type
_entity_poly.pdbx_seq_one_letter_code
_entity_poly.pdbx_strand_id
1 'polypeptide(L)'
;MFVATDDAVDIVKTGIEKYEKIKKHVYVIGQDVDILVLLTALTPDYIDVLMLKEGKGQVKDRFYSSKDQQNSNLVIECKKKSILFVHAISGCDTTSGFYGK
;
A
#
# COMPACT_ATOMS: atom_id res chain seq x y z
N MET A 1 1.23 -18.29 4.01
CA MET A 1 2.10 -17.12 3.87
C MET A 1 2.55 -17.08 2.42
N PHE A 2 2.18 -16.06 1.65
CA PHE A 2 2.59 -15.94 0.25
C PHE A 2 3.50 -14.72 0.17
N VAL A 3 4.77 -14.95 -0.19
CA VAL A 3 5.77 -13.90 -0.38
C VAL A 3 5.76 -13.58 -1.86
N ALA A 4 5.51 -12.31 -2.21
CA ALA A 4 5.64 -11.80 -3.56
C ALA A 4 7.00 -11.09 -3.69
N THR A 5 7.70 -11.33 -4.81
CA THR A 5 9.04 -10.80 -5.10
C THR A 5 9.05 -9.80 -6.26
N ASP A 6 7.91 -9.16 -6.54
CA ASP A 6 7.72 -8.15 -7.60
C ASP A 6 7.63 -6.73 -7.03
N ASP A 7 7.62 -5.73 -7.92
CA ASP A 7 7.43 -4.31 -7.59
C ASP A 7 6.25 -4.09 -6.63
N ALA A 8 6.38 -3.12 -5.71
CA ALA A 8 5.41 -2.87 -4.63
C ALA A 8 3.95 -2.70 -5.13
N VAL A 9 3.78 -2.19 -6.35
CA VAL A 9 2.47 -2.05 -7.01
C VAL A 9 1.82 -3.41 -7.28
N ASP A 10 2.59 -4.39 -7.77
CA ASP A 10 2.07 -5.70 -8.15
C ASP A 10 1.77 -6.56 -6.93
N ILE A 11 2.52 -6.38 -5.84
CA ILE A 11 2.19 -6.96 -4.53
C ILE A 11 0.80 -6.47 -4.07
N VAL A 12 0.56 -5.16 -4.12
CA VAL A 12 -0.73 -4.56 -3.71
C VAL A 12 -1.87 -5.04 -4.60
N LYS A 13 -1.70 -5.03 -5.93
CA LYS A 13 -2.71 -5.55 -6.87
C LYS A 13 -3.02 -7.01 -6.62
N THR A 14 -2.00 -7.84 -6.41
CA THR A 14 -2.17 -9.27 -6.08
C THR A 14 -2.98 -9.46 -4.81
N GLY A 15 -2.75 -8.62 -3.78
CA GLY A 15 -3.53 -8.63 -2.55
C GLY A 15 -5.01 -8.34 -2.78
N ILE A 16 -5.31 -7.29 -3.56
CA ILE A 16 -6.68 -6.90 -3.90
C ILE A 16 -7.37 -8.00 -4.72
N GLU A 17 -6.72 -8.51 -5.78
CA GLU A 17 -7.28 -9.59 -6.60
C GLU A 17 -7.56 -10.86 -5.78
N LYS A 18 -6.66 -11.21 -4.86
CA LYS A 18 -6.89 -12.35 -3.96
C LYS A 18 -8.11 -12.11 -3.10
N TYR A 19 -8.25 -10.92 -2.50
CA TYR A 19 -9.42 -10.58 -1.70
C TYR A 19 -10.69 -10.76 -2.52
N GLU A 20 -10.71 -10.30 -3.76
CA GLU A 20 -11.87 -10.44 -4.63
C GLU A 20 -12.21 -11.90 -4.96
N LYS A 21 -11.19 -12.74 -5.20
CA LYS A 21 -11.38 -14.16 -5.53
C LYS A 21 -11.85 -14.99 -4.35
N ILE A 22 -11.27 -14.80 -3.17
CA ILE A 22 -11.53 -15.66 -2.01
C ILE A 22 -12.51 -15.06 -1.00
N LYS A 23 -12.81 -13.76 -1.11
CA LYS A 23 -13.69 -12.98 -0.20
C LYS A 23 -13.40 -13.22 1.29
N LYS A 24 -12.12 -13.37 1.63
CA LYS A 24 -11.60 -13.51 3.01
C LYS A 24 -10.53 -12.44 3.25
N HIS A 25 -10.18 -12.24 4.53
CA HIS A 25 -9.10 -11.35 4.92
C HIS A 25 -7.79 -11.70 4.19
N VAL A 26 -7.20 -10.68 3.56
CA VAL A 26 -5.89 -10.76 2.90
C VAL A 26 -4.92 -9.87 3.66
N TYR A 27 -3.71 -10.40 3.86
CA TYR A 27 -2.62 -9.71 4.52
C TYR A 27 -1.46 -9.53 3.53
N VAL A 28 -0.99 -8.30 3.40
CA VAL A 28 0.24 -7.94 2.71
C VAL A 28 1.32 -7.75 3.77
N ILE A 29 2.44 -8.46 3.66
CA ILE A 29 3.56 -8.33 4.60
C ILE A 29 4.63 -7.47 3.92
N GLY A 30 5.10 -6.41 4.58
CA GLY A 30 6.12 -5.55 4.02
C GLY A 30 6.63 -4.52 5.02
N GLN A 31 7.84 -4.02 4.82
CA GLN A 31 8.44 -3.00 5.70
C GLN A 31 8.36 -1.59 5.14
N ASP A 32 8.27 -1.47 3.81
CA ASP A 32 8.33 -0.20 3.09
C ASP A 32 7.02 0.58 3.21
N VAL A 33 7.16 1.89 3.43
CA VAL A 33 6.01 2.79 3.52
C VAL A 33 5.27 2.90 2.18
N ASP A 34 5.96 2.59 1.08
CA ASP A 34 5.42 2.64 -0.27
C ASP A 34 4.28 1.64 -0.46
N ILE A 35 4.41 0.45 0.14
CA ILE A 35 3.34 -0.56 0.13
C ILE A 35 2.11 0.00 0.84
N LEU A 36 2.29 0.69 1.97
CA LEU A 36 1.19 1.26 2.75
C LEU A 36 0.46 2.39 1.99
N VAL A 37 1.23 3.23 1.30
CA VAL A 37 0.74 4.32 0.46
C VAL A 37 -0.03 3.77 -0.75
N LEU A 38 0.55 2.79 -1.45
CA LEU A 38 -0.07 2.11 -2.59
C LEU A 38 -1.34 1.38 -2.18
N LEU A 39 -1.34 0.69 -1.04
CA LEU A 39 -2.53 0.02 -0.50
C LEU A 39 -3.68 1.01 -0.29
N THR A 40 -3.38 2.17 0.28
CA THR A 40 -4.37 3.23 0.52
C THR A 40 -4.91 3.82 -0.79
N ALA A 41 -4.05 3.99 -1.79
CA ALA A 41 -4.40 4.61 -3.05
C ALA A 41 -5.14 3.66 -4.02
N LEU A 42 -4.73 2.39 -4.07
CA LEU A 42 -5.21 1.41 -5.06
C LEU A 42 -6.37 0.55 -4.56
N THR A 43 -6.51 0.36 -3.25
CA THR A 43 -7.60 -0.48 -2.72
C THR A 43 -8.95 0.24 -2.87
N PRO A 44 -9.97 -0.40 -3.46
CA PRO A 44 -11.33 0.13 -3.46
C PRO A 44 -11.85 0.35 -2.02
N ASP A 45 -12.71 1.33 -1.82
CA ASP A 45 -13.24 1.74 -0.50
C ASP A 45 -14.11 0.66 0.20
N TYR A 46 -14.69 -0.25 -0.59
CA TYR A 46 -15.45 -1.39 -0.10
C TYR A 46 -14.58 -2.61 0.25
N ILE A 47 -13.28 -2.59 -0.05
CA ILE A 47 -12.32 -3.65 0.25
C ILE A 47 -11.44 -3.23 1.42
N ASP A 48 -11.20 -4.16 2.34
CA ASP A 48 -10.22 -3.99 3.41
C ASP A 48 -9.08 -5.01 3.24
N VAL A 49 -7.91 -4.51 2.85
CA VAL A 49 -6.66 -5.29 2.84
C VAL A 49 -5.81 -4.81 4.00
N LEU A 50 -5.29 -5.76 4.76
CA LEU A 50 -4.45 -5.47 5.92
C LEU A 50 -2.98 -5.54 5.53
N MET A 51 -2.18 -4.57 5.96
CA MET A 51 -0.72 -4.64 5.90
C MET A 51 -0.16 -5.01 7.26
N LEU A 52 0.67 -6.06 7.31
CA LEU A 52 1.51 -6.39 8.46
C LEU A 52 2.90 -5.81 8.21
N LYS A 53 3.23 -4.76 8.97
CA LYS A 53 4.59 -4.22 9.04
C LYS A 53 5.35 -4.93 10.14
N GLU A 54 6.30 -5.76 9.73
CA GLU A 54 7.20 -6.44 10.66
C GLU A 54 8.05 -5.42 11.42
N GLY A 55 8.16 -5.64 12.72
CA GLY A 55 9.02 -4.91 13.61
C GLY A 55 10.49 -5.28 13.39
N LYS A 56 11.41 -4.37 13.76
CA LYS A 56 12.84 -4.64 13.83
C LYS A 56 13.34 -4.44 15.26
N GLY A 57 14.13 -5.39 15.76
CA GLY A 57 14.70 -5.33 17.10
C GLY A 57 13.63 -5.34 18.19
N GLN A 58 13.54 -4.25 18.96
CA GLN A 58 12.55 -4.09 20.04
C GLN A 58 11.21 -3.50 19.57
N VAL A 59 11.11 -3.11 18.30
CA VAL A 59 9.86 -2.59 17.73
C VAL A 59 8.92 -3.76 17.48
N LYS A 60 7.68 -3.68 17.99
CA LYS A 60 6.63 -4.67 17.72
C LYS A 60 6.08 -4.53 16.30
N ASP A 61 5.56 -5.63 15.79
CA ASP A 61 4.79 -5.66 14.55
C ASP A 61 3.59 -4.71 14.63
N ARG A 62 3.23 -4.13 13.48
CA ARG A 62 2.08 -3.23 13.35
C ARG A 62 1.18 -3.67 12.21
N PHE A 63 -0.12 -3.59 12.45
CA PHE A 63 -1.14 -3.80 11.42
C PHE A 63 -1.69 -2.46 10.96
N TYR A 64 -1.92 -2.35 9.66
CA TYR A 64 -2.56 -1.20 9.04
C TYR A 64 -3.71 -1.68 8.17
N SER A 65 -4.89 -1.07 8.32
CA SER A 65 -6.05 -1.33 7.46
C SER A 65 -6.12 -0.29 6.34
N SER A 66 -6.27 -0.76 5.10
CA SER A 66 -6.50 0.13 3.97
C SER A 66 -7.76 0.96 4.17
N LYS A 67 -8.81 0.36 4.73
CA LYS A 67 -10.09 1.01 4.98
C LYS A 67 -10.00 2.09 6.06
N ASP A 68 -9.31 1.81 7.16
CA ASP A 68 -9.09 2.82 8.23
C ASP A 68 -8.27 4.01 7.72
N GLN A 69 -7.24 3.74 6.92
CA GLN A 69 -6.43 4.80 6.30
C GLN A 69 -7.26 5.66 5.34
N GLN A 70 -8.14 5.04 4.55
CA GLN A 70 -9.02 5.76 3.63
C GLN A 70 -10.10 6.58 4.35
N ASN A 71 -10.63 6.07 5.46
CA ASN A 71 -11.63 6.76 6.28
C ASN A 71 -11.05 7.88 7.15
N SER A 72 -9.73 7.90 7.34
CA SER A 72 -9.09 9.07 7.93
C SER A 72 -9.26 10.29 7.00
N ASN A 73 -9.49 11.48 7.54
CA ASN A 73 -9.65 12.76 6.79
C ASN A 73 -8.48 13.09 5.82
N LEU A 74 -7.44 12.25 5.78
CA LEU A 74 -6.28 12.33 4.90
C LEU A 74 -6.55 11.83 3.48
N VAL A 75 -7.62 11.06 3.21
CA VAL A 75 -7.78 10.37 1.91
C VAL A 75 -9.16 10.61 1.29
N ILE A 76 -9.46 11.86 0.95
CA ILE A 76 -10.54 12.18 0.00
C ILE A 76 -10.12 11.64 -1.37
N GLU A 77 -11.03 11.20 -2.23
CA GLU A 77 -10.73 10.60 -3.54
C GLU A 77 -9.75 11.44 -4.40
N CYS A 78 -9.86 12.77 -4.32
CA CYS A 78 -8.93 13.73 -4.93
C CYS A 78 -7.50 13.61 -4.35
N LYS A 79 -7.38 13.34 -3.04
CA LYS A 79 -6.11 13.09 -2.35
C LYS A 79 -5.51 11.73 -2.67
N LYS A 80 -6.24 10.68 -3.07
CA LYS A 80 -5.61 9.38 -3.48
C LYS A 80 -4.66 9.57 -4.67
N LYS A 81 -5.12 10.31 -5.69
CA LYS A 81 -4.27 10.70 -6.83
C LYS A 81 -3.17 11.67 -6.42
N SER A 82 -3.45 12.62 -5.53
CA SER A 82 -2.42 13.53 -5.00
C SER A 82 -1.35 12.81 -4.17
N ILE A 83 -1.70 11.75 -3.44
CA ILE A 83 -0.76 10.97 -2.62
C ILE A 83 0.21 10.22 -3.53
N LEU A 84 -0.28 9.58 -4.60
CA LEU A 84 0.58 8.96 -5.62
C LEU A 84 1.46 9.98 -6.33
N PHE A 85 0.91 11.15 -6.66
CA PHE A 85 1.65 12.23 -7.29
C PHE A 85 2.75 12.78 -6.37
N VAL A 86 2.42 13.06 -5.10
CA VAL A 86 3.36 13.54 -4.08
C VAL A 86 4.45 12.50 -3.85
N HIS A 87 4.10 11.22 -3.73
CA HIS A 87 5.07 10.13 -3.59
C HIS A 87 6.02 10.05 -4.80
N ALA A 88 5.50 10.16 -6.02
CA ALA A 88 6.31 10.16 -7.24
C ALA A 88 7.29 11.34 -7.32
N ILE A 89 6.91 12.53 -6.84
CA ILE A 89 7.80 13.71 -6.83
C ILE A 89 8.73 13.77 -5.60
N SER A 90 8.32 13.21 -4.46
CA SER A 90 9.12 13.22 -3.22
C SER A 90 10.24 12.18 -3.23
N GLY A 91 10.17 11.22 -4.16
CA GLY A 91 11.08 10.10 -4.25
C GLY A 91 10.52 8.88 -3.54
N CYS A 92 10.33 7.81 -4.30
CA CYS A 92 10.34 6.43 -3.81
C CYS A 92 11.82 6.02 -3.63
N ASP A 93 12.11 5.05 -2.75
CA ASP A 93 13.47 4.51 -2.61
C ASP A 93 14.00 3.91 -3.95
N THR A 94 13.09 3.63 -4.90
CA THR A 94 13.40 3.43 -6.32
C THR A 94 13.50 4.77 -7.05
N THR A 95 14.72 5.12 -7.46
CA THR A 95 15.03 6.32 -8.24
C THR A 95 14.35 6.28 -9.61
N SER A 96 13.31 7.09 -9.81
CA SER A 96 12.77 7.40 -11.15
C SER A 96 12.62 8.91 -11.30
N GLY A 97 13.32 9.49 -12.28
CA GLY A 97 13.27 10.92 -12.61
C GLY A 97 12.57 11.17 -13.94
N PHE A 98 12.01 12.36 -14.13
CA PHE A 98 11.44 12.77 -15.42
C PHE A 98 12.55 12.91 -16.47
N TYR A 99 12.35 12.31 -17.64
CA TYR A 99 13.28 12.43 -18.77
C TYR A 99 13.02 13.73 -19.54
N GLY A 100 14.07 14.53 -19.74
CA GLY A 100 14.04 15.80 -20.47
C GLY A 100 14.64 16.95 -19.68
N LYS A 101 15.97 17.09 -19.74
CA LYS A 101 16.67 18.31 -19.35
C LYS A 101 17.64 18.69 -20.45
#